data_AF-W1XF47-F1
#
_entry.id   AF-W1XF47-F1
#
_cell.length_a   1.000
_cell.length_b   1.000
_cell.length_c   1.000
_cell.angle_alpha   90.00
_cell.angle_beta   90.00
_cell.angle_gamma   90.00
#
_symmetry.space_group_name_H-M   'P 1'
#
loop_
_entity.id
_entity.type
_entity.pdbx_description
1 polymer ?
#
loop_
_entity_poly.entity_id
_entity_poly.type
_entity_poly.pdbx_seq_one_letter_code
_entity_poly.pdbx_strand_id
1 'polypeptide(L)'
;EEIMELVDGGFYINSEYTPSYVYELAKMDGAIVITGDLKKIVCANAQLIPDSSIPTYETGTRHRTAHRVAKQTNNIVIAISQRRNIITMYKGDI
;
A
#
# COMPACT_ATOMS: atom_id res chain seq x y z
N GLU A 1 -8.34 -4.96 -9.55
CA GLU A 1 -9.45 -5.19 -8.60
C GLU A 1 -9.00 -5.89 -7.33
N GLU A 2 -8.13 -6.90 -7.41
CA GLU A 2 -7.67 -7.71 -6.25
C GLU A 2 -7.24 -6.93 -5.00
N ILE A 3 -6.54 -5.78 -5.13
CA ILE A 3 -6.15 -4.98 -3.94
C ILE A 3 -7.38 -4.43 -3.20
N MET A 4 -8.45 -4.08 -3.91
CA MET A 4 -9.65 -3.49 -3.30
C MET A 4 -10.41 -4.48 -2.43
N GLU A 5 -10.26 -5.79 -2.65
CA GLU A 5 -10.82 -6.83 -1.79
C GLU A 5 -10.10 -6.91 -0.43
N LEU A 6 -8.86 -6.42 -0.36
CA LEU A 6 -8.06 -6.36 0.87
C LEU A 6 -8.20 -5.03 1.61
N VAL A 7 -8.91 -4.05 1.03
CA VAL A 7 -9.10 -2.72 1.61
C VAL A 7 -10.26 -2.76 2.60
N ASP A 8 -9.96 -2.36 3.83
CA ASP A 8 -10.95 -2.08 4.87
C ASP A 8 -10.92 -0.59 5.24
N GLY A 9 -12.11 0.01 5.31
CA GLY A 9 -12.30 1.44 5.59
C GLY A 9 -11.63 2.40 4.59
N GLY A 10 -11.23 3.56 5.09
CA GLY A 10 -10.63 4.64 4.31
C GLY A 10 -11.62 5.48 3.51
N PHE A 11 -11.09 6.33 2.62
CA PHE A 11 -11.87 7.22 1.78
C PHE A 11 -11.64 6.91 0.31
N TYR A 12 -12.74 6.74 -0.43
CA TYR A 12 -12.70 6.65 -1.88
C TYR A 12 -12.43 8.04 -2.46
N ILE A 13 -11.30 8.18 -3.17
CA ILE A 13 -10.81 9.45 -3.70
C ILE A 13 -11.15 9.57 -5.19
N ASN A 14 -10.86 8.52 -5.98
CA ASN A 14 -11.04 8.45 -7.44
C ASN A 14 -10.66 9.74 -8.18
N SER A 15 -9.48 10.26 -7.86
CA SER A 15 -8.95 11.49 -8.44
C SER A 15 -7.72 11.20 -9.28
N GLU A 16 -7.38 12.13 -10.18
CA GLU A 16 -6.14 12.05 -10.95
C GLU A 16 -4.92 12.08 -10.03
N TYR A 17 -3.91 11.32 -10.41
CA TYR A 17 -2.65 11.27 -9.70
C TYR A 17 -1.88 12.58 -9.91
N THR A 18 -1.44 13.19 -8.80
CA THR A 18 -0.37 14.16 -8.79
C THR A 18 0.57 13.87 -7.62
N PRO A 19 1.88 14.16 -7.73
CA PRO A 19 2.81 14.00 -6.60
C PRO A 19 2.35 14.78 -5.36
N SER A 20 1.80 15.99 -5.53
CA SER A 20 1.28 16.81 -4.43
C SER A 20 0.10 16.15 -3.72
N TYR A 21 -0.82 15.50 -4.45
CA TYR A 21 -1.93 14.78 -3.83
C TYR A 21 -1.46 13.58 -3.01
N VAL A 22 -0.50 12.81 -3.52
CA VAL A 22 0.07 11.71 -2.75
C VAL A 22 0.77 12.22 -1.50
N TYR A 23 1.53 13.32 -1.61
CA TYR A 23 2.19 13.95 -0.46
C TYR A 23 1.19 14.38 0.62
N GLU A 24 0.09 15.04 0.24
CA GLU A 24 -0.94 15.47 1.17
C GLU A 24 -1.68 14.29 1.82
N LEU A 25 -2.08 13.29 1.03
CA LEU A 25 -2.77 12.10 1.52
C LEU A 25 -1.86 11.24 2.42
N ALA A 26 -0.55 11.21 2.16
CA ALA A 26 0.41 10.46 2.96
C ALA A 26 0.64 11.01 4.37
N LYS A 27 0.08 12.20 4.69
CA LYS A 27 0.03 12.72 6.06
C LYS A 27 -0.98 11.99 6.93
N MET A 28 -1.95 11.31 6.32
CA MET A 28 -2.90 10.44 7.02
C MET A 28 -2.23 9.11 7.38
N ASP A 29 -2.89 8.35 8.25
CA ASP A 29 -2.50 6.97 8.53
C ASP A 29 -2.91 6.03 7.39
N GLY A 30 -2.52 4.75 7.50
CA GLY A 30 -2.94 3.71 6.57
C GLY A 30 -2.20 3.71 5.23
N ALA A 31 -2.89 3.23 4.20
CA ALA A 31 -2.38 3.02 2.86
C ALA A 31 -3.07 3.94 1.83
N ILE A 32 -2.36 4.18 0.73
CA ILE A 32 -2.87 4.85 -0.47
C ILE A 32 -2.84 3.83 -1.60
N VAL A 33 -3.96 3.66 -2.30
CA VAL A 33 -4.07 2.77 -3.46
C VAL A 33 -4.07 3.62 -4.72
N ILE A 34 -3.15 3.30 -5.63
CA ILE A 34 -3.01 3.94 -6.93
C ILE A 34 -3.22 2.88 -8.00
N THR A 35 -3.84 3.29 -9.10
CA THR A 35 -3.98 2.46 -10.31
C THR A 35 -2.63 2.04 -10.88
N GLY A 36 -2.57 0.87 -11.51
CA GLY A 36 -1.31 0.30 -12.04
C GLY A 36 -0.67 1.12 -13.17
N ASP A 37 -1.45 1.96 -13.87
CA ASP A 37 -0.94 2.91 -14.85
C ASP A 37 -0.54 4.27 -14.25
N LEU A 38 -0.58 4.39 -12.92
CA LEU A 38 -0.21 5.57 -12.14
C LEU A 38 -1.02 6.84 -12.48
N LYS A 39 -2.24 6.70 -13.02
CA LYS A 39 -3.05 7.86 -13.41
C LYS A 39 -4.06 8.31 -12.38
N LYS A 40 -4.47 7.42 -11.47
CA LYS A 40 -5.52 7.70 -10.48
C LYS A 40 -5.18 7.19 -9.10
N ILE A 41 -5.50 8.01 -8.11
CA ILE A 41 -5.57 7.63 -6.70
C ILE A 41 -6.97 7.11 -6.44
N VAL A 42 -7.08 5.84 -6.06
CA VAL A 42 -8.36 5.14 -5.86
C VAL A 42 -8.90 5.44 -4.47
N CYS A 43 -8.11 5.19 -3.44
CA CYS A 43 -8.46 5.45 -2.05
C CYS A 43 -7.23 5.81 -1.22
N ALA A 44 -7.48 6.42 -0.06
CA ALA A 44 -6.47 6.77 0.93
C ALA A 44 -7.01 6.50 2.35
N ASN A 45 -6.11 6.51 3.34
CA ASN A 45 -6.43 6.15 4.72
C ASN A 45 -7.03 4.73 4.86
N ALA A 46 -6.65 3.84 3.94
CA ALA A 46 -7.15 2.47 3.87
C ALA A 46 -6.34 1.55 4.79
N GLN A 47 -7.00 0.60 5.45
CA GLN A 47 -6.31 -0.51 6.10
C GLN A 47 -6.23 -1.69 5.13
N LEU A 48 -5.03 -2.22 4.89
CA LEU A 48 -4.85 -3.42 4.08
C LEU A 48 -4.83 -4.65 4.98
N ILE A 49 -5.72 -5.60 4.71
CA ILE A 49 -5.88 -6.84 5.46
C ILE A 49 -5.52 -8.04 4.56
N PRO A 50 -4.22 -8.31 4.34
CA PRO A 50 -3.79 -9.50 3.62
C PRO A 50 -3.97 -10.76 4.48
N ASP A 51 -3.92 -11.93 3.84
CA ASP A 51 -3.96 -13.21 4.53
C ASP A 51 -2.78 -13.34 5.52
N SER A 52 -3.15 -13.57 6.78
CA SER A 52 -2.23 -13.74 7.89
C SER A 52 -1.38 -15.01 7.80
N SER A 53 -1.83 -16.01 7.03
CA SER A 53 -1.13 -17.29 6.82
C SER A 53 0.14 -17.13 5.96
N ILE A 54 0.23 -16.05 5.17
CA ILE A 54 1.36 -15.78 4.30
C ILE A 54 2.62 -15.50 5.15
N PRO A 55 3.70 -16.29 4.97
CA PRO A 55 4.93 -16.11 5.74
C PRO A 55 5.62 -14.79 5.37
N THR A 56 6.21 -14.14 6.37
CA THR A 56 7.00 -12.93 6.19
C THR A 56 8.12 -12.88 7.23
N TYR A 57 9.29 -12.45 6.78
CA TYR A 57 10.46 -12.22 7.63
C TYR A 57 10.65 -10.73 7.95
N GLU A 58 9.74 -9.88 7.46
CA GLU A 58 9.78 -8.44 7.67
C GLU A 58 9.44 -8.06 9.10
N THR A 59 9.98 -6.91 9.53
CA THR A 59 9.76 -6.36 10.87
C THR A 59 8.91 -5.09 10.82
N GLY A 60 7.98 -4.97 11.78
CA GLY A 60 7.02 -3.86 11.83
C GLY A 60 5.76 -4.10 10.99
N THR A 61 4.64 -3.54 11.44
CA THR A 61 3.32 -3.74 10.81
C THR A 61 3.31 -3.32 9.35
N ARG A 62 3.87 -2.14 9.03
CA ARG A 62 3.94 -1.61 7.66
C ARG A 62 4.62 -2.56 6.67
N HIS A 63 5.83 -3.03 7.00
CA HIS A 63 6.61 -3.90 6.11
C HIS A 63 5.99 -5.30 6.01
N ARG A 64 5.49 -5.87 7.12
CA ARG A 64 4.79 -7.16 7.08
C ARG A 64 3.54 -7.11 6.21
N THR A 65 2.72 -6.07 6.36
CA THR A 65 1.53 -5.88 5.52
C THR A 65 1.93 -5.70 4.06
N ALA A 66 2.90 -4.83 3.77
CA ALA A 66 3.34 -4.57 2.40
C ALA A 66 3.84 -5.85 1.70
N HIS A 67 4.69 -6.62 2.37
CA HIS A 67 5.21 -7.89 1.85
C HIS A 67 4.09 -8.91 1.61
N ARG A 68 3.14 -9.08 2.54
CA ARG A 68 2.04 -10.02 2.37
C ARG A 68 1.07 -9.60 1.26
N VAL A 69 0.72 -8.32 1.17
CA VAL A 69 -0.11 -7.79 0.08
C VAL A 69 0.58 -8.02 -1.27
N ALA A 70 1.88 -7.75 -1.37
CA ALA A 70 2.65 -7.98 -2.59
C ALA A 70 2.67 -9.46 -3.00
N LYS A 71 2.85 -10.38 -2.05
CA LYS A 71 2.78 -11.83 -2.30
C LYS A 71 1.39 -12.29 -2.74
N GLN A 72 0.35 -11.85 -2.03
CA GLN A 72 -1.01 -12.30 -2.27
C GLN A 72 -1.56 -11.82 -3.61
N THR A 73 -1.26 -10.58 -3.97
CA THR A 73 -1.86 -9.92 -5.14
C THR A 73 -0.91 -9.83 -6.33
N ASN A 74 0.36 -10.21 -6.16
CA ASN A 74 1.41 -10.03 -7.16
C ASN A 74 1.55 -8.57 -7.68
N ASN A 75 1.06 -7.59 -6.93
CA ASN A 75 1.16 -6.17 -7.24
C ASN A 75 2.37 -5.54 -6.55
N ILE A 76 2.78 -4.38 -7.04
CA ILE A 76 3.84 -3.58 -6.43
C ILE A 76 3.29 -2.91 -5.17
N VAL A 77 3.98 -3.07 -4.05
CA VAL A 77 3.64 -2.39 -2.79
C VAL A 77 4.87 -1.66 -2.27
N ILE A 78 4.71 -0.37 -1.95
CA ILE A 78 5.80 0.48 -1.46
C ILE A 78 5.59 0.74 0.03
N ALA A 79 6.63 0.50 0.83
CA ALA A 79 6.66 0.81 2.26
C ALA A 79 7.77 1.82 2.55
N ILE A 80 7.42 2.95 3.17
CA ILE A 80 8.38 3.98 3.57
C ILE A 80 8.60 3.89 5.09
N SER A 81 9.85 3.72 5.50
CA SER A 81 10.24 3.69 6.90
C SER A 81 10.84 5.04 7.31
N GLN A 82 10.03 5.87 7.98
CA GLN A 82 10.46 7.20 8.43
C GLN A 82 11.71 7.14 9.32
N ARG A 83 11.77 6.21 10.28
CA ARG A 83 12.91 6.07 11.20
C ARG A 83 14.20 5.67 10.48
N ARG A 84 14.10 4.85 9.42
CA ARG A 84 15.27 4.35 8.67
C ARG A 84 15.64 5.24 7.49
N ASN A 85 14.77 6.17 7.09
CA ASN A 85 14.87 6.94 5.86
C ASN A 85 15.08 6.04 4.61
N ILE A 86 14.36 4.90 4.58
CA ILE A 86 14.43 3.91 3.50
C ILE A 86 13.05 3.75 2.86
N ILE A 87 13.06 3.68 1.53
CA ILE A 87 11.91 3.27 0.72
C ILE A 87 12.14 1.81 0.31
N THR A 88 11.22 0.94 0.65
CA THR A 88 11.26 -0.48 0.28
C THR A 88 10.12 -0.78 -0.69
N MET A 89 10.42 -1.50 -1.76
CA MET A 89 9.45 -1.95 -2.75
C MET A 89 9.36 -3.47 -2.70
N TYR A 90 8.14 -3.99 -2.62
CA TYR A 90 7.84 -5.43 -2.66
C TYR A 90 7.09 -5.77 -3.95
N LYS A 91 7.38 -6.93 -4.53
CA LYS A 91 6.67 -7.45 -5.71
C LYS A 91 6.69 -8.98 -5.71
N GLY A 92 5.54 -9.60 -5.45
CA GLY A 92 5.47 -11.05 -5.32
C GLY A 92 6.41 -11.52 -4.20
N ASP A 93 7.35 -12.41 -4.53
CA ASP A 93 8.36 -12.94 -3.61
C ASP A 93 9.66 -12.09 -3.51
N ILE A 94 9.71 -10.92 -4.17
CA ILE A 94 10.88 -10.03 -4.25
C ILE A 94 10.70 -8.80 -3.35
#